data_AF-A0A1X1L5P1-F1
#
_entry.id   AF-A0A1X1L5P1-F1
#
_cell.length_a   1.000
_cell.length_b   1.000
_cell.length_c   1.000
_cell.angle_alpha   90.00
_cell.angle_beta   90.00
_cell.angle_gamma   90.00
#
_symmetry.space_group_name_H-M   'P 1'
#
loop_
_entity.id
_entity.type
_entity.pdbx_description
1 polymer ?
#
loop_
_entity_poly.entity_id
_entity_poly.type
_entity_poly.pdbx_seq_one_letter_code
_entity_poly.pdbx_strand_id
1 'polypeptide(L)'
;MIKLIDRYGIEFVKKGKNRYYSPDLKQEMIHKVLHEGWTKDRVSLEYGLPSRTILLNWLAQYKKNGYTIVEKTRGRVPKMGQKPKMRPEERTEL
;
A
#
# COMPACT_ATOMS: atom_id res chain seq x y z
N MET A 1 -12.77 10.16 -13.95
CA MET A 1 -12.45 8.73 -14.08
C MET A 1 -12.34 8.25 -15.53
N ILE A 2 -13.15 8.77 -16.47
CA ILE A 2 -13.17 8.33 -17.88
C ILE A 2 -11.83 8.56 -18.63
N LYS A 3 -11.13 9.69 -18.40
CA LYS A 3 -9.86 10.02 -19.06
C LYS A 3 -8.68 9.06 -18.76
N LEU A 4 -8.73 8.37 -17.62
CA LEU A 4 -7.72 7.38 -17.23
C LEU A 4 -7.93 6.06 -17.98
N ILE A 5 -9.19 5.68 -18.19
CA ILE A 5 -9.59 4.48 -18.96
C ILE A 5 -9.27 4.67 -20.44
N ASP A 6 -9.53 5.86 -20.96
CA ASP A 6 -9.24 6.22 -22.35
C ASP A 6 -7.74 6.13 -22.68
N ARG A 7 -6.88 6.56 -21.75
CA ARG A 7 -5.43 6.63 -21.97
C ARG A 7 -4.67 5.33 -21.63
N TYR A 8 -5.15 4.55 -20.67
CA TYR A 8 -4.45 3.36 -20.13
C TYR A 8 -5.24 2.05 -20.24
N GLY A 9 -6.44 2.10 -20.82
CA GLY A 9 -7.30 0.95 -21.02
C GLY A 9 -8.10 0.53 -19.78
N ILE A 10 -9.13 -0.28 -20.01
CA ILE A 10 -10.01 -0.80 -18.95
C ILE A 10 -9.29 -1.80 -18.03
N GLU A 11 -8.14 -2.32 -18.45
CA GLU A 11 -7.28 -3.22 -17.67
C GLU A 11 -6.79 -2.58 -16.37
N PHE A 12 -6.56 -1.26 -16.39
CA PHE A 12 -6.20 -0.48 -15.20
C PHE A 12 -7.31 -0.49 -14.14
N VAL A 13 -8.58 -0.50 -14.59
CA VAL A 13 -9.76 -0.52 -13.71
C VAL A 13 -10.12 -1.93 -13.26
N LYS A 14 -9.80 -2.95 -14.08
CA LYS A 14 -10.06 -4.37 -13.77
C LYS A 14 -9.07 -4.97 -12.75
N LYS A 15 -7.86 -4.43 -12.59
CA LYS A 15 -6.90 -4.94 -11.58
C LYS A 15 -7.47 -4.71 -10.16
N GLY A 16 -7.88 -5.80 -9.53
CA GLY A 16 -8.59 -5.82 -8.25
C GLY A 16 -7.85 -5.17 -7.08
N LYS A 17 -8.62 -4.88 -6.02
CA LYS A 17 -8.26 -4.10 -4.83
C LYS A 17 -7.16 -4.71 -3.94
N ASN A 18 -6.61 -5.87 -4.30
CA ASN A 18 -5.68 -6.65 -3.46
C ASN A 18 -4.26 -6.73 -4.06
N ARG A 19 -3.74 -5.60 -4.52
CA ARG A 19 -2.37 -5.51 -5.05
C ARG A 19 -1.39 -5.40 -3.87
N TYR A 20 -0.61 -6.46 -3.64
CA TYR A 20 0.49 -6.42 -2.69
C TYR A 20 1.64 -5.64 -3.31
N TYR A 21 2.20 -4.70 -2.55
CA TYR A 21 3.39 -3.94 -2.93
C TYR A 21 4.49 -4.28 -1.93
N SER A 22 5.52 -4.96 -2.41
CA SER A 22 6.73 -5.25 -1.65
C SER A 22 7.41 -3.94 -1.20
N PRO A 23 8.13 -3.95 -0.07
CA PRO A 23 8.86 -2.78 0.40
C PRO A 23 9.85 -2.25 -0.65
N ASP A 24 10.53 -3.13 -1.37
CA ASP A 24 11.46 -2.78 -2.45
C ASP A 24 10.76 -1.98 -3.56
N LEU A 25 9.58 -2.43 -3.98
CA LEU A 25 8.79 -1.76 -5.00
C LEU A 25 8.33 -0.38 -4.52
N LYS A 26 7.91 -0.26 -3.25
CA LYS A 26 7.58 1.05 -2.66
C LYS A 26 8.80 1.96 -2.64
N GLN A 27 9.99 1.42 -2.36
CA GLN A 27 11.24 2.18 -2.32
C GLN A 27 11.62 2.71 -3.68
N GLU A 28 11.57 1.84 -4.68
CA GLU A 28 11.85 2.20 -6.07
C GLU A 28 10.96 3.39 -6.48
N MET A 29 9.64 3.27 -6.27
CA MET A 29 8.70 4.32 -6.64
C MET A 29 8.97 5.65 -5.91
N ILE A 30 9.32 5.60 -4.62
CA ILE A 30 9.68 6.80 -3.85
C ILE A 30 10.98 7.41 -4.36
N HIS A 31 11.98 6.57 -4.67
CA HIS A 31 13.27 6.99 -5.21
C HIS A 31 13.09 7.68 -6.57
N LYS A 32 12.25 7.16 -7.45
CA LYS A 32 11.92 7.81 -8.73
C LYS A 32 11.30 9.20 -8.55
N VAL A 33 10.43 9.36 -7.56
CA VAL A 33 9.82 10.67 -7.26
C VAL A 33 10.83 11.65 -6.67
N LEU A 34 11.72 11.20 -5.81
CA LEU A 34 12.66 12.06 -5.08
C LEU A 34 13.94 12.38 -5.85
N HIS A 35 14.51 11.40 -6.54
CA HIS A 35 15.80 11.52 -7.22
C HIS A 35 15.68 11.71 -8.74
N GLU A 36 14.75 11.01 -9.40
CA GLU A 36 14.55 11.18 -10.85
C GLU A 36 13.59 12.34 -11.20
N GLY A 37 13.01 13.01 -10.20
CA GLY A 37 12.10 14.13 -10.43
C GLY A 37 10.76 13.74 -11.07
N TRP A 38 10.37 12.46 -11.00
CA TRP A 38 9.11 12.02 -11.59
C TRP A 38 7.92 12.63 -10.85
N THR A 39 6.90 13.02 -11.62
CA THR A 39 5.64 13.46 -11.02
C THR A 39 4.92 12.27 -10.38
N LYS A 40 4.25 12.54 -9.25
CA LYS A 40 3.48 11.52 -8.52
C LYS A 40 2.38 10.90 -9.38
N ASP A 41 1.87 11.67 -10.33
CA ASP A 41 0.88 11.24 -11.30
C ASP A 41 1.51 10.23 -12.27
N ARG A 42 2.65 10.57 -12.87
CA ARG A 42 3.40 9.67 -13.77
C ARG A 42 3.76 8.35 -13.08
N VAL A 43 4.27 8.38 -11.85
CA VAL A 43 4.59 7.16 -11.08
C VAL A 43 3.32 6.36 -10.75
N SER A 44 2.21 7.02 -10.42
CA SER A 44 0.94 6.34 -10.19
C SER A 44 0.43 5.62 -11.45
N LEU A 45 0.65 6.22 -12.61
CA LEU A 45 0.23 5.67 -13.90
C LEU A 45 1.12 4.51 -14.34
N GLU A 46 2.44 4.70 -14.33
CA GLU A 46 3.43 3.71 -14.78
C GLU A 46 3.35 2.41 -13.98
N TYR A 47 3.20 2.51 -12.65
CA TYR A 47 3.14 1.36 -11.76
C TYR A 47 1.72 0.80 -11.56
N GLY A 48 0.71 1.48 -12.10
CA GLY A 48 -0.68 1.08 -11.98
C GLY A 48 -1.21 1.17 -10.54
N LEU A 49 -0.87 2.24 -9.82
CA LEU A 49 -1.46 2.50 -8.52
C LEU A 49 -2.94 2.86 -8.70
N PRO A 50 -3.84 2.28 -7.90
CA PRO A 50 -5.26 2.57 -7.99
C PRO A 50 -5.60 4.01 -7.60
N SER A 51 -4.71 4.67 -6.85
CA SER A 51 -4.83 6.10 -6.52
C SER A 51 -3.48 6.71 -6.16
N ARG A 52 -3.27 7.96 -6.59
CA ARG A 52 -2.15 8.82 -6.17
C ARG A 52 -2.05 8.97 -4.65
N THR A 53 -3.15 8.86 -3.93
CA THR A 53 -3.20 8.99 -2.46
C THR A 53 -2.36 7.91 -1.77
N ILE A 54 -2.23 6.73 -2.36
CA ILE A 54 -1.37 5.65 -1.82
C ILE A 54 0.09 6.08 -1.82
N LEU A 55 0.56 6.64 -2.94
CA LEU A 55 1.94 7.13 -3.07
C LEU A 55 2.21 8.30 -2.12
N LEU A 56 1.24 9.19 -1.92
CA LEU A 56 1.34 10.29 -0.95
C LEU A 56 1.50 9.76 0.48
N ASN A 57 0.74 8.74 0.86
CA ASN A 57 0.84 8.12 2.18
C ASN A 57 2.22 7.47 2.38
N TRP A 58 2.74 6.76 1.38
CA TRP A 58 4.09 6.18 1.46
C TRP A 58 5.17 7.23 1.59
N LEU A 59 5.11 8.33 0.82
CA LEU A 59 6.05 9.45 0.96
C LEU A 59 6.00 10.08 2.36
N ALA A 60 4.80 10.27 2.91
CA ALA A 60 4.64 10.81 4.26
C ALA A 60 5.24 9.89 5.33
N GLN A 61 5.02 8.57 5.20
CA GLN A 61 5.60 7.57 6.10
C GLN A 61 7.12 7.50 5.95
N TYR A 62 7.63 7.56 4.73
CA TYR A 62 9.06 7.53 4.43
C TYR A 62 9.79 8.71 5.06
N LYS A 63 9.21 9.91 4.98
CA LYS A 63 9.73 11.11 5.67
C LYS A 63 9.66 10.97 7.19
N LYS A 64 8.57 10.39 7.72
CA LYS A 64 8.37 10.19 9.16
C LYS A 64 9.34 9.18 9.76
N ASN A 65 9.74 8.16 9.00
CA ASN A 65 10.62 7.08 9.46
C ASN A 65 12.11 7.37 9.18
N GLY A 66 12.47 8.57 8.73
CA GLY A 66 13.86 8.92 8.43
C GLY A 66 14.45 8.15 7.24
N TYR A 67 13.67 7.97 6.16
CA TYR A 67 14.08 7.32 4.91
C TYR A 67 14.18 5.78 4.96
N THR A 68 13.60 5.15 5.98
CA THR A 68 13.50 3.68 6.08
C THR A 68 12.08 3.17 5.82
N ILE A 69 11.92 2.22 4.90
CA ILE A 69 10.63 1.55 4.64
C ILE A 69 10.48 0.39 5.62
N VAL A 70 9.69 0.65 6.65
CA VAL A 70 9.33 -0.38 7.64
C VAL A 70 8.16 -1.19 7.09
N GLU A 71 8.38 -2.48 6.81
CA GLU A 71 7.28 -3.43 6.68
C GLU A 71 6.62 -3.60 8.05
N LYS A 72 5.54 -2.84 8.28
CA LYS A 72 4.72 -3.07 9.47
C LYS A 72 3.92 -4.35 9.24
N THR A 73 4.08 -5.31 10.14
CA THR A 73 3.16 -6.44 10.29
C THR A 73 1.74 -5.88 10.39
N ARG A 74 0.91 -6.25 9.42
CA ARG A 74 -0.44 -5.71 9.24
C ARG A 74 -1.28 -6.05 10.46
N GLY A 75 -1.56 -5.07 11.31
CA GLY A 75 -2.40 -5.26 12.49
C GLY A 75 -2.66 -3.96 13.23
N ARG A 76 -3.91 -3.75 13.67
CA ARG A 76 -4.19 -2.75 14.69
C ARG A 76 -3.51 -3.25 15.97
N VAL A 77 -2.62 -2.45 16.56
CA VAL A 77 -2.11 -2.77 17.90
C VAL A 77 -3.32 -3.02 18.79
N PRO A 78 -3.42 -4.19 19.47
CA PRO A 78 -4.56 -4.45 20.33
C PRO A 78 -4.62 -3.32 21.35
N LYS A 79 -5.80 -2.72 21.53
CA LYS A 79 -6.03 -1.80 22.65
C LYS A 79 -5.64 -2.58 23.91
N MET A 80 -4.66 -2.10 24.67
CA MET A 80 -4.34 -2.65 25.99
C MET A 80 -5.64 -2.85 26.75
N GLY A 81 -5.94 -4.10 27.13
CA GLY A 81 -7.17 -4.48 27.83
C GLY A 81 -8.18 -5.32 27.04
N GLN A 82 -8.00 -5.57 25.73
CA GLN A 82 -8.89 -6.48 25.00
C GLN A 82 -8.37 -7.92 25.10
N LYS A 83 -9.01 -8.75 25.95
CA LYS A 83 -8.72 -10.19 26.02
C LYS A 83 -9.01 -10.83 24.65
N PRO A 84 -8.12 -11.71 24.14
CA PRO A 84 -8.41 -12.49 22.94
C PRO A 84 -9.65 -13.34 23.20
N LYS A 85 -10.64 -13.29 22.29
CA LYS A 85 -11.74 -14.25 22.32
C LYS A 85 -11.16 -15.63 21.98
N MET A 86 -11.39 -16.63 22.84
CA MET A 86 -10.96 -18.01 22.63
C MET A 86 -11.33 -18.48 21.22
N ARG A 87 -10.39 -19.20 20.59
CA ARG A 87 -10.63 -19.89 19.31
C ARG A 87 -11.62 -21.04 19.57
N PRO A 88 -12.57 -21.33 18.66
CA PRO A 88 -13.53 -22.41 18.84
C PRO A 88 -12.92 -23.83 18.78
N GLU A 89 -11.63 -23.96 18.42
CA GLU A 89 -10.95 -25.25 18.28
C GLU A 89 -10.65 -25.96 19.63
N GLU A 90 -10.74 -25.27 20.77
CA GLU A 90 -10.54 -25.87 22.12
C GLU A 90 -11.85 -26.22 22.83
N ARG A 91 -12.93 -26.48 22.10
CA ARG A 91 -14.22 -26.94 22.65
C ARG A 91 -14.56 -28.40 22.35
N THR A 92 -13.69 -29.11 21.64
CA THR A 92 -13.98 -30.46 21.14
C THR A 92 -12.89 -31.46 21.50
N GLU A 93 -12.42 -31.41 22.73
CA GLU A 93 -11.64 -32.50 23.32
C GLU A 93 -12.30 -32.86 24.65
N LEU A 94 -13.15 -33.88 24.59
CA LEU A 94 -13.87 -34.50 25.71
C LEU A 94 -13.62 -36.01 25.61
#